data_AF-A0A8H3EXP5-F1
#
_entry.id   AF-A0A8H3EXP5-F1
#
_cell.length_a   1.000
_cell.length_b   1.000
_cell.length_c   1.000
_cell.angle_alpha   90.00
_cell.angle_beta   90.00
_cell.angle_gamma   90.00
#
_symmetry.space_group_name_H-M   'P 1'
#
loop_
_entity.id
_entity.type
_entity.pdbx_description
1 polymer ?
#
loop_
_entity_poly.entity_id
_entity_poly.type
_entity_poly.pdbx_seq_one_letter_code
_entity_poly.pdbx_strand_id
1 'polypeptide(L)'
;MADPFEVRMRFTSQLQHLNASVNSSQKAAHYALKHRDMDEDLHSCILEQIERNSMNNRANIMYFIEHFCDMAQRENHPNYVRMMQQDILTIVDAVAPSDGSGAANVKVVRRVLAGLQQKSILAPDRVTEIEACLQERDTLPAHPALSPTDPNRQLEHAPAHNATSKANGVTRPDKRQIEQRIEEDRERHKRLRESIWAVGDDGDEEFEKMWDEASDINEDDYIAAEEDAAERRQAIEVE
;
A
#
# COMPACT_ATOMS: atom_id res chain seq x y z
N MET A 1 -17.27 -31.03 -3.18
CA MET A 1 -17.03 -30.35 -1.89
C MET A 1 -15.55 -30.50 -1.62
N ALA A 2 -14.81 -29.38 -1.57
CA ALA A 2 -13.39 -29.40 -1.24
C ALA A 2 -13.21 -29.64 0.26
N ASP A 3 -12.09 -30.24 0.66
CA ASP A 3 -11.76 -30.43 2.08
C ASP A 3 -11.47 -29.07 2.74
N PRO A 4 -12.21 -28.66 3.81
CA PRO A 4 -12.00 -27.37 4.46
C PRO A 4 -10.58 -27.14 4.95
N PHE A 5 -9.90 -28.19 5.45
CA PHE A 5 -8.53 -28.06 5.92
C PHE A 5 -7.56 -27.76 4.77
N GLU A 6 -7.69 -28.46 3.64
CA GLU A 6 -6.90 -28.18 2.45
C GLU A 6 -7.14 -26.74 1.94
N VAL A 7 -8.40 -26.29 1.92
CA VAL A 7 -8.73 -24.94 1.45
C VAL A 7 -8.09 -23.87 2.34
N ARG A 8 -8.22 -24.02 3.66
CA ARG A 8 -7.59 -23.16 4.65
C ARG A 8 -6.08 -23.12 4.47
N MET A 9 -5.43 -24.28 4.36
CA MET A 9 -3.97 -24.37 4.23
C MET A 9 -3.47 -23.66 2.96
N ARG A 10 -4.15 -23.87 1.83
CA ARG A 10 -3.80 -23.23 0.57
C ARG A 10 -4.05 -21.73 0.59
N PHE A 11 -5.14 -21.26 1.19
CA PHE A 11 -5.42 -19.83 1.28
C PHE A 11 -4.44 -19.12 2.21
N THR A 12 -4.17 -19.71 3.38
CA THR A 12 -3.14 -19.24 4.32
C THR A 12 -1.79 -19.08 3.63
N SER A 13 -1.37 -20.09 2.84
CA SER A 13 -0.12 -20.03 2.09
C SER A 13 -0.11 -18.89 1.06
N GLN A 14 -1.24 -18.61 0.38
CA GLN A 14 -1.33 -17.47 -0.54
C GLN A 14 -1.21 -16.14 0.20
N LEU A 15 -1.89 -15.98 1.33
CA LEU A 15 -1.84 -14.77 2.17
C LEU A 15 -0.43 -14.51 2.74
N GLN A 16 0.31 -15.55 3.11
CA GLN A 16 1.70 -15.44 3.61
C GLN A 16 2.69 -14.93 2.56
N HIS A 17 2.41 -15.20 1.29
CA HIS A 17 3.30 -14.84 0.17
C HIS A 17 2.73 -13.70 -0.68
N LEU A 18 1.76 -12.95 -0.15
CA LEU A 18 1.29 -11.73 -0.79
C LEU A 18 2.45 -10.74 -0.94
N ASN A 19 2.45 -10.05 -2.08
CA ASN A 19 3.45 -9.07 -2.45
C ASN A 19 2.76 -7.90 -3.14
N ALA A 20 3.53 -6.89 -3.56
CA ALA A 20 2.97 -5.72 -4.24
C ALA A 20 2.29 -6.02 -5.59
N SER A 21 2.46 -7.21 -6.18
CA SER A 21 1.86 -7.55 -7.47
C SER A 21 0.35 -7.71 -7.42
N VAL A 22 -0.33 -7.11 -8.40
CA VAL A 22 -1.77 -7.29 -8.63
C VAL A 22 -2.12 -8.75 -8.85
N ASN A 23 -1.29 -9.51 -9.59
CA ASN A 23 -1.51 -10.93 -9.84
C ASN A 23 -1.55 -11.77 -8.55
N SER A 24 -0.71 -11.42 -7.57
CA SER A 24 -0.69 -12.11 -6.27
C SER A 24 -2.03 -11.92 -5.55
N SER A 25 -2.50 -10.66 -5.50
CA SER A 25 -3.78 -10.29 -4.88
C SER A 25 -4.97 -10.90 -5.61
N GLN A 26 -5.00 -10.83 -6.94
CA GLN A 26 -6.04 -11.43 -7.77
C GLN A 26 -6.13 -12.94 -7.53
N LYS A 27 -5.01 -13.66 -7.55
CA LYS A 27 -5.01 -15.11 -7.35
C LYS A 27 -5.64 -15.50 -6.01
N ALA A 28 -5.26 -14.81 -4.93
CA ALA A 28 -5.84 -15.04 -3.61
C ALA A 28 -7.34 -14.72 -3.58
N ALA A 29 -7.77 -13.63 -4.22
CA ALA A 29 -9.16 -13.21 -4.25
C ALA A 29 -10.05 -14.21 -5.01
N HIS A 30 -9.63 -14.62 -6.22
CA HIS A 30 -10.32 -15.66 -6.98
C HIS A 30 -10.38 -16.99 -6.22
N TYR A 31 -9.32 -17.33 -5.47
CA TYR A 31 -9.31 -18.54 -4.66
C TYR A 31 -10.38 -18.50 -3.55
N ALA A 32 -10.51 -17.38 -2.86
CA ALA A 32 -11.53 -17.18 -1.83
C ALA A 32 -12.94 -17.20 -2.42
N LEU A 33 -13.18 -16.46 -3.52
CA LEU A 33 -14.49 -16.41 -4.19
C LEU A 33 -14.93 -17.76 -4.75
N LYS A 34 -13.98 -18.56 -5.26
CA LYS A 34 -14.25 -19.94 -5.70
C LYS A 34 -14.76 -20.84 -4.58
N HIS A 35 -14.36 -20.57 -3.33
CA HIS A 35 -14.71 -21.35 -2.14
C HIS A 35 -15.54 -20.52 -1.15
N ARG A 36 -16.42 -19.67 -1.68
CA ARG A 36 -17.29 -18.77 -0.90
C ARG A 36 -18.28 -19.49 0.04
N ASP A 37 -18.42 -20.81 -0.09
CA ASP A 37 -19.15 -21.66 0.84
C ASP A 37 -18.45 -21.80 2.21
N MET A 38 -17.17 -21.44 2.28
CA MET A 38 -16.36 -21.42 3.50
C MET A 38 -15.90 -19.99 3.84
N ASP A 39 -16.75 -19.00 3.57
CA ASP A 39 -16.43 -17.58 3.71
C ASP A 39 -16.01 -17.19 5.15
N GLU A 40 -16.65 -17.73 6.18
CA GLU A 40 -16.30 -17.48 7.59
C GLU A 40 -14.88 -17.98 7.96
N ASP A 41 -14.51 -19.18 7.50
CA ASP A 41 -13.18 -19.77 7.79
C ASP A 41 -12.09 -19.03 7.01
N LEU A 42 -12.36 -18.68 5.74
CA LEU A 42 -11.45 -17.91 4.92
C LEU A 42 -11.26 -16.48 5.46
N HIS A 43 -12.32 -15.84 5.93
CA HIS A 43 -12.22 -14.54 6.63
C HIS A 43 -11.33 -14.65 7.88
N SER A 44 -11.53 -15.72 8.67
CA SER A 44 -10.67 -16.01 9.83
C SER A 44 -9.20 -16.19 9.45
N CYS A 45 -8.91 -16.79 8.29
CA CYS A 45 -7.53 -16.86 7.77
C CYS A 45 -6.93 -15.49 7.48
N ILE A 46 -7.72 -14.53 6.97
CA ILE A 46 -7.23 -13.16 6.71
C ILE A 46 -6.82 -12.50 8.02
N LEU A 47 -7.67 -12.55 9.03
CA LEU A 47 -7.39 -11.98 10.35
C LEU A 47 -6.19 -12.67 11.01
N GLU A 48 -6.08 -13.99 10.92
CA GLU A 48 -4.92 -14.70 11.46
C GLU A 48 -3.62 -14.29 10.75
N GLN A 49 -3.63 -14.19 9.42
CA GLN A 49 -2.43 -13.85 8.67
C GLN A 49 -2.03 -12.39 8.84
N ILE A 50 -2.98 -11.46 9.03
CA ILE A 50 -2.65 -10.06 9.31
C ILE A 50 -1.98 -9.90 10.67
N GLU A 51 -2.31 -10.73 11.65
CA GLU A 51 -1.67 -10.68 12.97
C GLU A 51 -0.31 -11.40 13.01
N ARG A 52 -0.12 -12.47 12.23
CA ARG A 52 1.07 -13.35 12.35
C ARG A 52 2.20 -13.06 11.37
N ASN A 53 2.04 -12.07 10.49
CA ASN A 53 3.03 -11.75 9.46
C ASN A 53 3.83 -10.47 9.73
N SER A 54 4.89 -10.29 8.93
CA SER A 54 5.74 -9.08 8.96
C SER A 54 4.95 -7.83 8.59
N MET A 55 5.37 -6.65 9.10
CA MET A 55 4.71 -5.37 8.81
C MET A 55 4.57 -5.07 7.31
N ASN A 56 5.50 -5.57 6.49
CA ASN A 56 5.40 -5.46 5.04
C ASN A 56 4.26 -6.33 4.48
N ASN A 57 4.19 -7.60 4.87
CA ASN A 57 3.12 -8.48 4.40
C ASN A 57 1.74 -8.07 4.97
N ARG A 58 1.68 -7.46 6.16
CA ARG A 58 0.46 -6.82 6.68
C ARG A 58 -0.04 -5.70 5.77
N ALA A 59 0.86 -4.86 5.26
CA ALA A 59 0.52 -3.86 4.26
C ALA A 59 0.03 -4.53 2.95
N ASN A 60 0.67 -5.62 2.51
CA ASN A 60 0.22 -6.38 1.34
C ASN A 60 -1.19 -6.95 1.51
N ILE A 61 -1.49 -7.51 2.69
CA ILE A 61 -2.83 -7.99 3.05
C ILE A 61 -3.86 -6.85 3.05
N MET A 62 -3.49 -5.66 3.54
CA MET A 62 -4.37 -4.47 3.50
C MET A 62 -4.77 -4.09 2.06
N TYR A 63 -3.80 -4.05 1.13
CA TYR A 63 -4.11 -3.82 -0.29
C TYR A 63 -4.94 -4.95 -0.90
N PHE A 64 -4.65 -6.20 -0.53
CA PHE A 64 -5.45 -7.35 -0.94
C PHE A 64 -6.90 -7.22 -0.49
N ILE A 65 -7.19 -6.76 0.73
CA ILE A 65 -8.54 -6.59 1.27
C ILE A 65 -9.36 -5.63 0.40
N GLU A 66 -8.81 -4.48 -0.01
CA GLU A 66 -9.50 -3.56 -0.92
C GLU A 66 -9.84 -4.22 -2.25
N HIS A 67 -8.87 -4.91 -2.84
CA HIS A 67 -9.08 -5.61 -4.11
C HIS A 67 -10.11 -6.75 -3.97
N PHE A 68 -10.04 -7.51 -2.88
CA PHE A 68 -10.93 -8.62 -2.59
C PHE A 68 -12.37 -8.15 -2.36
N CYS A 69 -12.58 -7.06 -1.62
CA CYS A 69 -13.91 -6.51 -1.40
C CYS A 69 -14.55 -6.00 -2.69
N ASP A 70 -13.78 -5.34 -3.56
CA ASP A 70 -14.23 -4.90 -4.89
C ASP A 70 -14.68 -6.11 -5.74
N MET A 71 -13.88 -7.17 -5.79
CA MET A 71 -14.25 -8.39 -6.50
C MET A 71 -15.48 -9.09 -5.88
N ALA A 72 -15.54 -9.20 -4.55
CA ALA A 72 -16.68 -9.81 -3.85
C ALA A 72 -17.98 -9.05 -4.08
N GLN A 73 -17.92 -7.72 -4.18
CA GLN A 73 -19.07 -6.88 -4.51
C GLN A 73 -19.55 -7.14 -5.95
N ARG A 74 -18.62 -7.24 -6.93
CA ARG A 74 -18.95 -7.56 -8.33
C ARG A 74 -19.53 -8.97 -8.50
N GLU A 75 -19.06 -9.94 -7.72
CA GLU A 75 -19.58 -11.32 -7.71
C GLU A 75 -20.83 -11.50 -6.83
N ASN A 76 -21.36 -10.42 -6.26
CA ASN A 76 -22.56 -10.41 -5.42
C ASN A 76 -22.47 -11.35 -4.20
N HIS A 77 -21.34 -11.33 -3.50
CA HIS A 77 -21.13 -12.05 -2.23
C HIS A 77 -21.00 -11.07 -1.04
N PRO A 78 -22.13 -10.53 -0.53
CA PRO A 78 -22.11 -9.45 0.46
C PRO A 78 -21.56 -9.85 1.83
N ASN A 79 -21.52 -11.16 2.15
CA ASN A 79 -21.01 -11.63 3.44
C ASN A 79 -19.54 -11.26 3.65
N TYR A 80 -18.69 -11.42 2.64
CA TYR A 80 -17.27 -11.03 2.74
C TYR A 80 -17.12 -9.53 3.01
N VAL A 81 -17.90 -8.71 2.31
CA VAL A 81 -17.90 -7.26 2.49
C VAL A 81 -18.35 -6.90 3.91
N ARG A 82 -19.42 -7.52 4.41
CA ARG A 82 -19.95 -7.28 5.76
C ARG A 82 -18.95 -7.66 6.85
N MET A 83 -18.31 -8.82 6.73
CA MET A 83 -17.29 -9.28 7.68
C MET A 83 -16.07 -8.34 7.66
N MET A 84 -15.63 -7.89 6.48
CA MET A 84 -14.54 -6.91 6.38
C MET A 84 -14.88 -5.55 6.97
N GLN A 85 -16.10 -5.05 6.73
CA GLN A 85 -16.56 -3.80 7.34
C GLN A 85 -16.61 -3.88 8.86
N GLN A 86 -17.01 -5.03 9.41
CA GLN A 86 -17.10 -5.23 10.85
C GLN A 86 -15.72 -5.26 11.52
N ASP A 87 -14.74 -5.91 10.89
CA ASP A 87 -13.39 -6.10 11.44
C ASP A 87 -12.36 -5.06 10.96
N ILE A 88 -12.79 -4.02 10.24
CA ILE A 88 -11.88 -3.02 9.66
C ILE A 88 -10.99 -2.33 10.70
N LEU A 89 -11.51 -2.08 11.91
CA LEU A 89 -10.73 -1.49 12.99
C LEU A 89 -9.63 -2.44 13.48
N THR A 90 -9.97 -3.72 13.66
CA THR A 90 -9.02 -4.78 14.03
C THR A 90 -7.91 -4.90 12.98
N ILE A 91 -8.27 -4.83 11.70
CA ILE A 91 -7.34 -4.87 10.56
C ILE A 91 -6.42 -3.65 10.58
N VAL A 92 -6.98 -2.45 10.75
CA VAL A 92 -6.21 -1.20 10.84
C VAL A 92 -5.24 -1.24 12.02
N ASP A 93 -5.67 -1.72 13.18
CA ASP A 93 -4.82 -1.85 14.37
C ASP A 93 -3.73 -2.91 14.19
N ALA A 94 -3.97 -3.97 13.41
CA ALA A 94 -2.94 -4.94 13.08
C ALA A 94 -1.88 -4.37 12.10
N VAL A 95 -2.28 -3.52 11.15
CA VAL A 95 -1.37 -2.97 10.13
C VAL A 95 -0.62 -1.73 10.61
N ALA A 96 -1.28 -0.88 11.40
CA ALA A 96 -0.76 0.36 11.97
C ALA A 96 -1.10 0.46 13.47
N PRO A 97 -0.45 -0.35 14.34
CA PRO A 97 -0.76 -0.36 15.76
C PRO A 97 -0.42 0.97 16.43
N SER A 98 -1.08 1.26 17.55
CA SER A 98 -0.91 2.52 18.31
C SER A 98 0.45 2.65 19.01
N ASP A 99 1.24 1.58 19.07
CA ASP A 99 2.60 1.56 19.62
C ASP A 99 3.66 2.18 18.68
N GLY A 100 3.24 2.62 17.48
CA GLY A 100 4.11 3.22 16.47
C GLY A 100 4.91 2.21 15.64
N SER A 101 4.81 0.90 15.91
CA SER A 101 5.51 -0.15 15.15
C SER A 101 5.09 -0.20 13.68
N GLY A 102 3.86 0.26 13.37
CA GLY A 102 3.30 0.35 12.03
C GLY A 102 3.23 1.77 11.46
N ALA A 103 3.97 2.74 12.01
CA ALA A 103 3.97 4.14 11.53
C ALA A 103 4.25 4.24 10.02
N ALA A 104 5.17 3.41 9.50
CA ALA A 104 5.49 3.36 8.06
C ALA A 104 4.31 2.88 7.19
N ASN A 105 3.31 2.22 7.76
CA ASN A 105 2.12 1.74 7.06
C ASN A 105 0.94 2.73 7.15
N VAL A 106 1.02 3.81 7.91
CA VAL A 106 -0.11 4.76 8.07
C VAL A 106 -0.57 5.31 6.72
N LYS A 107 0.36 5.68 5.84
CA LYS A 107 0.05 6.13 4.47
C LYS A 107 -0.64 5.04 3.63
N VAL A 108 -0.23 3.78 3.80
CA VAL A 108 -0.87 2.63 3.14
C VAL A 108 -2.31 2.50 3.61
N VAL A 109 -2.54 2.52 4.92
CA VAL A 109 -3.89 2.40 5.49
C VAL A 109 -4.80 3.51 4.96
N ARG A 110 -4.36 4.76 5.00
CA ARG A 110 -5.15 5.89 4.46
C ARG A 110 -5.49 5.72 2.98
N ARG A 111 -4.51 5.31 2.15
CA ARG A 111 -4.72 5.09 0.72
C ARG A 111 -5.76 4.00 0.46
N VAL A 112 -5.73 2.92 1.24
CA VAL A 112 -6.67 1.79 1.11
C VAL A 112 -8.06 2.19 1.59
N LEU A 113 -8.18 2.90 2.72
CA LEU A 113 -9.47 3.40 3.22
C LEU A 113 -10.16 4.35 2.22
N ALA A 114 -9.40 5.27 1.62
CA ALA A 114 -9.91 6.14 0.55
C ALA A 114 -10.40 5.30 -0.66
N GLY A 115 -9.66 4.26 -1.02
CA GLY A 115 -10.03 3.33 -2.09
C GLY A 115 -11.29 2.51 -1.79
N LEU A 116 -11.49 2.09 -0.53
CA LEU A 116 -12.70 1.43 -0.05
C LEU A 116 -13.91 2.38 -0.04
N GLN A 117 -13.71 3.65 0.33
CA GLN A 117 -14.74 4.68 0.26
C GLN A 117 -15.18 4.97 -1.17
N GLN A 118 -14.22 5.16 -2.08
CA GLN A 118 -14.51 5.45 -3.50
C GLN A 118 -15.33 4.34 -4.16
N LYS A 119 -15.11 3.08 -3.73
CA LYS A 119 -15.86 1.91 -4.20
C LYS A 119 -17.18 1.68 -3.45
N SER A 120 -17.56 2.58 -2.55
CA SER A 120 -18.76 2.45 -1.69
C SER A 120 -18.76 1.19 -0.82
N ILE A 121 -17.57 0.66 -0.48
CA ILE A 121 -17.41 -0.46 0.45
C ILE A 121 -17.43 0.06 1.90
N LEU A 122 -16.89 1.25 2.16
CA LEU A 122 -16.99 1.91 3.46
C LEU A 122 -17.77 3.21 3.33
N ALA A 123 -18.60 3.50 4.33
CA ALA A 123 -19.28 4.80 4.43
C ALA A 123 -18.26 5.92 4.69
N PRO A 124 -18.45 7.12 4.13
CA PRO A 124 -17.53 8.24 4.32
C PRO A 124 -17.33 8.58 5.80
N ASP A 125 -18.41 8.62 6.59
CA ASP A 125 -18.36 8.91 8.03
C ASP A 125 -17.48 7.92 8.79
N ARG A 126 -17.52 6.63 8.40
CA ARG A 126 -16.67 5.60 9.00
C ARG A 126 -15.21 5.77 8.64
N VAL A 127 -14.90 6.18 7.41
CA VAL A 127 -13.51 6.47 7.03
C VAL A 127 -12.98 7.67 7.81
N THR A 128 -13.76 8.74 7.94
CA THR A 128 -13.36 9.93 8.72
C THR A 128 -13.09 9.59 10.20
N GLU A 129 -13.92 8.75 10.82
CA GLU A 129 -13.71 8.29 12.20
C GLU A 129 -12.39 7.49 12.34
N ILE A 130 -12.13 6.57 11.42
CA ILE A 130 -10.89 5.77 11.42
C ILE A 130 -9.67 6.68 11.18
N GLU A 131 -9.77 7.64 10.27
CA GLU A 131 -8.69 8.59 9.97
C GLU A 131 -8.34 9.48 11.18
N ALA A 132 -9.34 9.92 11.95
CA ALA A 132 -9.11 10.66 13.19
C ALA A 132 -8.26 9.84 14.18
N CYS A 133 -8.57 8.54 14.33
CA CYS A 133 -7.78 7.61 15.16
C CYS A 133 -6.35 7.38 14.65
N LEU A 134 -6.09 7.58 13.35
CA LEU A 134 -4.78 7.43 12.73
C LEU A 134 -3.91 8.70 12.84
N GLN A 135 -4.50 9.89 13.03
CA GLN A 135 -3.74 11.14 13.15
C GLN A 135 -2.75 11.11 14.32
N GLU A 136 -3.15 10.56 15.46
CA GLU A 136 -2.28 10.41 16.63
C GLU A 136 -1.06 9.50 16.33
N ARG A 137 -1.24 8.50 15.45
CA ARG A 137 -0.23 7.48 15.13
C ARG A 137 0.83 7.97 14.14
N ASP A 138 0.53 8.99 13.35
CA ASP A 138 1.43 9.58 12.33
C ASP A 138 2.49 10.50 12.96
N THR A 139 2.21 11.01 14.18
CA THR A 139 3.10 11.92 14.91
C THR A 139 4.21 11.21 15.67
N LEU A 140 4.11 9.89 15.83
CA LEU A 140 5.13 9.08 16.48
C LEU A 140 6.30 8.85 15.51
N PRO A 141 7.55 9.15 15.89
CA PRO A 141 8.70 8.84 15.07
C PRO A 141 8.69 7.34 14.74
N ALA A 142 8.92 7.00 13.47
CA ALA A 142 9.15 5.61 13.08
C ALA A 142 10.18 5.02 14.05
N HIS A 143 9.82 3.90 14.67
CA HIS A 143 10.59 3.27 15.74
C HIS A 143 12.10 3.29 15.43
N PRO A 144 13.00 3.61 16.41
CA PRO A 144 14.44 3.83 16.17
C PRO A 144 15.23 2.72 15.46
N ALA A 145 14.59 1.58 15.16
CA ALA A 145 15.12 0.53 14.31
C ALA A 145 15.18 0.91 12.80
N LEU A 146 14.46 1.96 12.38
CA LEU A 146 14.43 2.46 11.00
C LEU A 146 15.15 3.80 10.82
N SER A 147 15.63 4.43 11.90
CA SER A 147 16.51 5.57 11.79
C SER A 147 17.82 5.11 11.14
N PRO A 148 18.27 5.71 10.03
CA PRO A 148 19.60 5.43 9.49
C PRO A 148 20.63 5.93 10.50
N THR A 149 21.05 5.08 11.43
CA THR A 149 22.28 5.34 12.19
C THR A 149 23.42 5.24 11.19
N ASP A 150 23.91 6.41 10.81
CA ASP A 150 25.11 6.64 10.02
C ASP A 150 26.24 5.72 10.51
N PRO A 151 26.74 4.77 9.70
CA PRO A 151 27.74 3.80 10.13
C PRO A 151 29.12 4.42 10.39
N ASN A 152 29.28 5.74 10.20
CA ASN A 152 30.57 6.43 10.27
C ASN A 152 30.74 7.38 11.48
N ARG A 153 29.92 7.29 12.53
CA ARG A 153 30.27 7.94 13.81
C ARG A 153 31.39 7.15 14.49
N GLN A 154 32.61 7.53 14.15
CA GLN A 154 33.86 7.06 14.72
C GLN A 154 33.88 7.20 16.25
N LEU A 155 34.62 6.27 16.85
CA LEU A 155 34.84 6.09 18.27
C LEU A 155 35.39 7.36 18.91
N GLU A 156 34.63 7.96 19.82
CA GLU A 156 35.20 8.81 20.87
C GLU A 156 34.96 8.18 22.25
N HIS A 157 36.06 8.11 23.00
CA HIS A 157 36.23 7.42 24.28
C HIS A 157 35.28 7.92 25.37
N ALA A 158 34.57 6.99 26.02
CA ALA A 158 34.08 7.18 27.40
C ALA A 158 34.19 5.85 28.18
N PRO A 159 34.56 5.88 29.47
CA PRO A 159 35.07 4.72 30.18
C PRO A 159 33.97 3.75 30.60
N ALA A 160 34.36 2.48 30.70
CA ALA A 160 33.53 1.35 31.08
C ALA A 160 32.94 1.53 32.49
N HIS A 161 31.61 1.61 32.58
CA HIS A 161 30.88 1.30 33.80
C HIS A 161 29.85 0.20 33.51
N ASN A 162 29.99 -0.89 34.27
CA ASN A 162 29.04 -2.00 34.36
C ASN A 162 27.61 -1.51 34.54
N ALA A 163 26.77 -1.75 33.54
CA ALA A 163 25.32 -1.71 33.70
C ALA A 163 24.73 -2.86 32.87
N THR A 164 24.45 -3.98 33.55
CA THR A 164 23.53 -5.02 33.09
C THR A 164 22.14 -4.42 32.93
N SER A 165 21.89 -3.78 31.78
CA SER A 165 20.57 -3.37 31.36
C SER A 165 20.19 -4.24 30.17
N LYS A 166 19.24 -5.16 30.41
CA LYS A 166 18.48 -5.85 29.37
C LYS A 166 17.66 -4.79 28.64
N ALA A 167 18.27 -4.07 27.71
CA ALA A 167 17.55 -3.23 26.76
C ALA A 167 16.82 -4.16 25.78
N ASN A 168 15.49 -4.03 25.73
CA ASN A 168 14.62 -4.74 24.79
C ASN A 168 15.23 -4.75 23.40
N GLY A 169 15.72 -5.92 22.99
CA GLY A 169 16.30 -6.16 21.69
C GLY A 169 15.22 -6.12 20.62
N VAL A 170 14.89 -4.92 20.13
CA VAL A 170 14.21 -4.78 18.85
C VAL A 170 15.22 -5.24 17.81
N THR A 171 15.03 -6.47 17.34
CA THR A 171 15.84 -7.09 16.31
C THR A 171 15.68 -6.24 15.06
N ARG A 172 16.78 -5.61 14.61
CA ARG A 172 16.78 -4.89 13.34
C ARG A 172 16.31 -5.85 12.24
N PRO A 173 15.38 -5.43 11.36
CA PRO A 173 14.92 -6.29 10.29
C PRO A 173 16.11 -6.70 9.41
N ASP A 174 16.07 -7.93 8.89
CA ASP A 174 17.13 -8.46 8.06
C ASP A 174 17.30 -7.59 6.79
N LYS A 175 18.53 -7.43 6.32
CA LYS A 175 18.84 -6.60 5.13
C LYS A 175 17.98 -7.01 3.94
N ARG A 176 17.77 -8.31 3.75
CA ARG A 176 16.91 -8.84 2.68
C ARG A 176 15.45 -8.40 2.82
N GLN A 177 14.92 -8.33 4.04
CA GLN A 177 13.56 -7.87 4.31
C GLN A 177 13.40 -6.38 4.02
N ILE A 178 14.42 -5.58 4.35
CA ILE A 178 14.45 -4.15 4.04
C ILE A 178 14.48 -3.94 2.53
N GLU A 179 15.38 -4.62 1.82
CA GLU A 179 15.49 -4.54 0.35
C GLU A 179 14.19 -4.98 -0.34
N GLN A 180 13.56 -6.06 0.13
CA GLN A 180 12.28 -6.50 -0.39
C GLN A 180 11.19 -5.42 -0.22
N ARG A 181 11.12 -4.79 0.95
CA ARG A 181 10.15 -3.72 1.20
C ARG A 181 10.41 -2.50 0.30
N ILE A 182 11.67 -2.12 0.11
CA ILE A 182 12.04 -1.02 -0.78
C ILE A 182 11.59 -1.31 -2.22
N GLU A 183 11.83 -2.52 -2.73
CA GLU A 183 11.43 -2.88 -4.08
C GLU A 183 9.91 -2.97 -4.22
N GLU A 184 9.21 -3.47 -3.22
CA GLU A 184 7.74 -3.50 -3.20
C GLU A 184 7.13 -2.09 -3.17
N ASP A 185 7.68 -1.16 -2.38
CA ASP A 185 7.23 0.24 -2.36
C ASP A 185 7.55 0.94 -3.69
N ARG A 186 8.71 0.67 -4.29
CA ARG A 186 9.09 1.17 -5.62
C ARG A 186 8.10 0.69 -6.68
N GLU A 187 7.74 -0.59 -6.66
CA GLU A 187 6.79 -1.17 -7.60
C GLU A 187 5.37 -0.58 -7.42
N ARG A 188 4.94 -0.31 -6.17
CA ARG A 188 3.67 0.37 -5.88
C ARG A 188 3.65 1.78 -6.46
N HIS A 189 4.72 2.54 -6.23
CA HIS A 189 4.81 3.92 -6.71
C HIS A 189 4.88 3.98 -8.23
N LYS A 190 5.63 3.05 -8.85
CA LYS A 190 5.67 2.90 -10.30
C LYS A 190 4.27 2.70 -10.88
N ARG A 191 3.49 1.74 -10.36
CA ARG A 191 2.11 1.50 -10.83
C ARG A 191 1.17 2.68 -10.63
N LEU A 192 1.30 3.39 -9.51
CA LEU A 192 0.50 4.59 -9.28
C LEU A 192 0.73 5.63 -10.39
N ARG A 193 1.94 5.71 -10.93
CA ARG A 193 2.29 6.65 -12.00
C ARG A 193 1.98 6.16 -13.42
N GLU A 194 1.79 4.86 -13.61
CA GLU A 194 1.49 4.26 -14.93
C GLU A 194 0.16 4.74 -15.52
N SER A 195 -0.78 5.25 -14.71
CA SER A 195 -2.11 5.70 -15.15
C SER A 195 -2.36 7.21 -15.03
N ILE A 196 -1.38 7.99 -14.54
CA ILE A 196 -1.56 9.45 -14.32
C ILE A 196 -1.78 10.20 -15.63
N TRP A 197 -1.10 9.76 -16.70
CA TRP A 197 -1.19 10.37 -18.02
C TRP A 197 -2.40 9.88 -18.82
N ALA A 198 -3.13 8.85 -18.34
CA ALA A 198 -4.31 8.38 -19.04
C ALA A 198 -5.44 9.41 -18.95
N VAL A 199 -6.19 9.54 -20.04
CA VAL A 199 -7.38 10.37 -20.19
C VAL A 199 -8.47 9.47 -20.77
N GLY A 200 -9.74 9.70 -20.40
CA GLY A 200 -10.85 8.97 -20.99
C GLY A 200 -11.02 9.29 -22.49
N ASP A 201 -11.68 8.39 -23.20
CA ASP A 201 -11.97 8.53 -24.65
C ASP A 201 -13.26 9.34 -24.90
N ASP A 202 -13.95 9.77 -23.85
CA ASP A 202 -15.27 10.36 -23.95
C ASP A 202 -15.22 11.90 -23.98
N GLY A 203 -15.74 12.46 -25.07
CA GLY A 203 -16.06 13.89 -25.19
C GLY A 203 -14.83 14.79 -25.06
N ASP A 204 -14.97 15.82 -24.22
CA ASP A 204 -13.98 16.89 -24.06
C ASP A 204 -13.07 16.67 -22.83
N GLU A 205 -13.01 15.45 -22.28
CA GLU A 205 -12.22 15.15 -21.06
C GLU A 205 -10.73 15.51 -21.18
N GLU A 206 -10.13 15.31 -22.37
CA GLU A 206 -8.75 15.73 -22.64
C GLU A 206 -8.60 17.24 -22.55
N PHE A 207 -9.52 17.98 -23.17
CA PHE A 207 -9.51 19.43 -23.16
C PHE A 207 -9.69 19.98 -21.75
N GLU A 208 -10.69 19.51 -21.01
CA GLU A 208 -10.97 19.97 -19.64
C GLU A 208 -9.79 19.68 -18.71
N LYS A 209 -9.20 18.48 -18.80
CA LYS A 209 -8.01 18.13 -18.02
C LYS A 209 -6.83 19.03 -18.35
N MET A 210 -6.54 19.26 -19.64
CA MET A 210 -5.49 20.19 -20.05
C MET A 210 -5.78 21.61 -19.59
N TRP A 211 -7.03 22.06 -19.64
CA TRP A 211 -7.43 23.40 -19.22
C TRP A 211 -7.22 23.62 -17.72
N ASP A 212 -7.57 22.63 -16.89
CA ASP A 212 -7.41 22.70 -15.43
C ASP A 212 -5.96 22.50 -14.97
N GLU A 213 -5.19 21.65 -15.67
CA GLU A 213 -3.81 21.30 -15.31
C GLU A 213 -2.74 22.17 -15.99
N ALA A 214 -3.12 23.01 -16.97
CA ALA A 214 -2.19 23.89 -17.67
C ALA A 214 -1.48 24.82 -16.71
N SER A 215 -0.15 24.81 -16.76
CA SER A 215 0.67 25.78 -16.05
C SER A 215 0.79 27.09 -16.83
N ASP A 216 1.08 28.17 -16.11
CA ASP A 216 1.50 29.43 -16.74
C ASP A 216 2.78 29.21 -17.57
N ILE A 217 2.90 29.98 -18.65
CA ILE A 217 4.09 29.96 -19.51
C ILE A 217 5.35 30.36 -18.72
N ASN A 218 6.41 29.58 -18.87
CA ASN A 218 7.67 29.73 -18.15
C ASN A 218 8.88 29.74 -19.10
N GLU A 219 10.09 29.81 -18.53
CA GLU A 219 11.35 29.86 -19.29
C GLU A 219 11.59 28.60 -20.13
N ASP A 220 11.26 27.41 -19.60
CA ASP A 220 11.42 26.14 -20.32
C ASP A 220 10.55 26.10 -21.58
N ASP A 221 9.35 26.71 -21.56
CA ASP A 221 8.49 26.81 -22.73
C ASP A 221 9.12 27.66 -23.86
N TYR A 222 9.79 28.76 -23.50
CA TYR A 222 10.50 29.59 -24.48
C TYR A 222 11.70 28.86 -25.09
N ILE A 223 12.45 28.11 -24.25
CA ILE A 223 13.58 27.29 -24.70
C ILE A 223 13.09 26.21 -25.68
N ALA A 224 12.05 25.47 -25.30
CA ALA A 224 11.46 24.44 -26.15
C ALA A 224 10.97 25.00 -27.50
N ALA A 225 10.37 26.19 -27.50
CA ALA A 225 9.93 26.86 -28.72
C ALA A 225 11.09 27.31 -29.61
N GLU A 226 12.20 27.79 -29.04
CA GLU A 226 13.40 28.17 -29.79
C GLU A 226 14.08 26.94 -30.43
N GLU A 227 14.18 25.85 -29.67
CA GLU A 227 14.73 24.57 -30.14
C GLU A 227 13.90 24.01 -31.30
N ASP A 228 12.58 23.90 -31.15
CA ASP A 228 11.67 23.43 -32.22
C ASP A 228 11.73 24.34 -33.46
N ALA A 229 11.83 25.67 -33.27
CA ALA A 229 12.02 26.59 -34.38
C ALA A 229 13.36 26.42 -35.11
N ALA A 230 14.44 26.08 -34.39
CA ALA A 230 15.75 25.81 -34.97
C ALA A 230 15.75 24.49 -35.76
N GLU A 231 15.17 23.44 -35.21
CA GLU A 231 15.02 22.14 -35.87
C GLU A 231 14.23 22.25 -37.18
N ARG A 232 13.11 23.00 -37.17
CA ARG A 232 12.30 23.24 -38.38
C ARG A 232 13.07 23.96 -39.48
N ARG A 233 13.90 24.95 -39.12
CA ARG A 233 14.76 25.65 -40.10
C ARG A 233 15.77 24.70 -40.72
N GLN A 234 16.40 23.85 -39.90
CA GLN A 234 17.35 22.86 -40.38
C GLN A 234 16.70 21.82 -41.30
N ALA A 235 15.47 21.37 -40.99
CA ALA A 235 14.74 20.41 -41.83
C ALA A 235 14.45 20.98 -43.23
N ILE A 236 14.14 22.27 -43.35
CA ILE A 236 13.91 22.96 -44.62
C ILE A 236 15.20 23.13 -45.43
N GLU A 237 16.35 23.34 -44.78
CA GLU A 237 17.65 23.49 -45.47
C GLU A 237 18.20 22.19 -46.07
N VAL A 238 17.67 21.03 -45.64
CA VAL A 238 18.10 19.69 -46.09
C VAL A 238 17.26 19.16 -47.26
N GLU A 239 16.17 19.85 -47.63
CA GLU A 239 15.28 19.53 -48.78
C GLU A 239 15.65 20.34 -50.04
#